data_AF-A0A7V5LG98-F1
#
_entry.id   AF-A0A7V5LG98-F1
#
_cell.length_a   1.000
_cell.length_b   1.000
_cell.length_c   1.000
_cell.angle_alpha   90.00
_cell.angle_beta   90.00
_cell.angle_gamma   90.00
#
_symmetry.space_group_name_H-M   'P 1'
#
loop_
_entity.id
_entity.type
_entity.pdbx_description
1 polymer ?
#
loop_
_entity_poly.entity_id
_entity_poly.type
_entity_poly.pdbx_seq_one_letter_code
_entity_poly.pdbx_strand_id
1 'polypeptide(L)'
;ASALFEATRVPQQVAELGIDLLQELCTLAPLGSKQSMSDAAVAAHLATAAVRSALLNVRINLAYMRDRAMVEEMEKAACALDEQCTRLSERAVSAVAQRIS
;
A
#
# COMPACT_ATOMS: atom_id res chain seq x y z
N ALA A 1 21.25 -14.10 5.67
CA ALA A 1 20.23 -13.12 6.09
C ALA A 1 19.74 -13.48 7.50
N SER A 2 19.51 -12.48 8.37
CA SER A 2 18.89 -12.70 9.70
C SER A 2 17.42 -13.11 9.51
N ALA A 3 16.88 -14.01 10.34
CA ALA A 3 15.48 -14.44 10.26
C ALA A 3 14.49 -13.25 10.32
N LEU A 4 14.82 -12.20 11.08
CA LEU A 4 14.04 -10.97 11.14
C LEU A 4 14.00 -10.22 9.80
N PHE A 5 15.09 -10.26 9.02
CA PHE A 5 15.12 -9.58 7.73
C PHE A 5 14.16 -10.21 6.74
N GLU A 6 14.22 -11.53 6.58
CA GLU A 6 13.28 -12.24 5.70
C GLU A 6 11.84 -12.07 6.19
N ALA A 7 11.62 -12.04 7.51
CA ALA A 7 10.31 -11.74 8.08
C ALA A 7 9.81 -10.32 7.77
N THR A 8 10.69 -9.34 7.60
CA THR A 8 10.34 -7.97 7.16
C THR A 8 10.04 -7.88 5.67
N ARG A 9 10.73 -8.69 4.84
CA ARG A 9 10.56 -8.63 3.39
C ARG A 9 9.16 -9.03 2.92
N VAL A 10 8.56 -10.05 3.54
CA VAL A 10 7.21 -10.50 3.19
C VAL A 10 6.16 -9.38 3.34
N PRO A 11 6.00 -8.72 4.50
CA PRO A 11 5.05 -7.61 4.62
C PRO A 11 5.45 -6.40 3.77
N GLN A 12 6.74 -6.13 3.54
CA GLN A 12 7.12 -5.07 2.60
C GLN A 12 6.63 -5.36 1.19
N GLN A 13 6.78 -6.59 0.70
CA GLN A 13 6.27 -7.00 -0.62
C GLN A 13 4.73 -6.89 -0.69
N VAL A 14 4.02 -7.19 0.39
CA VAL A 14 2.56 -6.99 0.46
C VAL A 14 2.20 -5.51 0.31
N ALA A 15 2.96 -4.61 0.95
CA ALA A 15 2.77 -3.18 0.80
C ALA A 15 3.06 -2.71 -0.64
N GLU A 16 4.13 -3.18 -1.26
CA GLU A 16 4.47 -2.87 -2.66
C GLU A 16 3.36 -3.32 -3.63
N LEU A 17 2.88 -4.56 -3.51
CA LEU A 17 1.76 -5.05 -4.34
C LEU A 17 0.45 -4.29 -4.11
N GLY A 18 0.22 -3.82 -2.88
CA GLY A 18 -0.93 -2.97 -2.58
C GLY A 18 -0.83 -1.59 -3.25
N ILE A 19 0.37 -1.03 -3.37
CA ILE A 19 0.62 0.19 -4.14
C ILE A 19 0.36 -0.03 -5.62
N ASP A 20 0.87 -1.13 -6.20
CA ASP A 20 0.64 -1.46 -7.61
C ASP A 20 -0.87 -1.56 -7.91
N LEU A 21 -1.62 -2.25 -7.04
CA LEU A 21 -3.08 -2.32 -7.18
C LEU A 21 -3.74 -0.94 -7.14
N LEU A 22 -3.33 -0.05 -6.23
CA LEU A 22 -3.87 1.31 -6.18
C LEU A 22 -3.55 2.12 -7.44
N GLN A 23 -2.36 1.92 -8.04
CA GLN A 23 -1.99 2.56 -9.31
C GLN A 23 -2.84 2.05 -10.48
N GLU A 24 -3.07 0.73 -10.55
CA GLU A 24 -3.94 0.12 -11.54
C GLU A 24 -5.38 0.64 -11.42
N LEU A 25 -5.90 0.72 -10.19
CA LEU A 25 -7.25 1.27 -9.93
C LEU A 25 -7.36 2.74 -10.35
N CYS A 26 -6.32 3.56 -10.10
CA CYS A 26 -6.27 4.94 -10.59
C CYS A 26 -6.29 5.05 -12.12
N THR A 27 -5.81 4.03 -12.82
CA THR A 27 -5.73 3.96 -14.29
C THR A 27 -7.02 3.41 -14.89
N LEU A 28 -7.65 2.44 -14.23
CA LEU A 28 -8.87 1.77 -14.68
C LEU A 28 -10.14 2.57 -14.37
N ALA A 29 -10.18 3.32 -13.26
CA ALA A 29 -11.36 4.06 -12.83
C ALA A 29 -11.97 4.99 -13.91
N PRO A 30 -11.19 5.71 -14.75
CA PRO A 30 -11.73 6.50 -15.85
C PRO A 30 -12.34 5.67 -17.00
N LEU A 31 -11.92 4.42 -17.17
CA LEU A 31 -12.28 3.53 -18.29
C LEU A 31 -13.46 2.62 -17.94
N GLY A 32 -13.72 2.40 -16.65
CA GLY A 32 -14.76 1.50 -16.15
C GLY A 32 -16.19 1.97 -16.45
N SER A 33 -17.11 1.00 -16.49
CA SER A 33 -18.55 1.27 -16.51
C SER A 33 -19.00 1.78 -15.14
N LYS A 34 -20.15 2.46 -15.07
CA LYS A 34 -20.70 2.93 -13.78
C LYS A 34 -20.91 1.76 -12.80
N GLN A 35 -21.27 0.59 -13.30
CA GLN A 35 -21.54 -0.60 -12.51
C GLN A 35 -20.29 -1.19 -11.86
N SER A 36 -19.10 -1.08 -12.49
CA SER A 36 -17.84 -1.58 -11.91
C SER A 36 -17.20 -0.62 -10.90
N MET A 37 -17.75 0.59 -10.72
CA MET A 37 -17.13 1.60 -9.86
C MET A 37 -17.20 1.25 -8.37
N SER A 38 -18.25 0.56 -7.93
CA SER A 38 -18.33 0.08 -6.55
C SER A 38 -17.23 -0.91 -6.23
N ASP A 39 -16.94 -1.84 -7.15
CA ASP A 39 -15.89 -2.85 -6.98
C ASP A 39 -14.51 -2.19 -6.95
N ALA A 40 -14.30 -1.18 -7.79
CA ALA A 40 -13.06 -0.38 -7.78
C ALA A 40 -12.87 0.39 -6.45
N ALA A 41 -13.92 0.98 -5.88
CA ALA A 41 -13.85 1.61 -4.56
C ALA A 41 -13.54 0.60 -3.45
N VAL A 42 -14.22 -0.55 -3.44
CA VAL A 42 -13.96 -1.62 -2.48
C VAL A 42 -12.50 -2.09 -2.59
N ALA A 43 -12.00 -2.33 -3.80
CA ALA A 43 -10.62 -2.71 -4.05
C ALA A 43 -9.62 -1.65 -3.55
N ALA A 44 -9.90 -0.36 -3.77
CA ALA A 44 -9.05 0.73 -3.29
C ALA A 44 -8.97 0.76 -1.76
N HIS A 45 -10.10 0.59 -1.07
CA HIS A 45 -10.13 0.53 0.39
C HIS A 45 -9.37 -0.70 0.94
N LEU A 46 -9.58 -1.88 0.34
CA LEU A 46 -8.89 -3.10 0.74
C LEU A 46 -7.38 -3.01 0.51
N ALA A 47 -6.96 -2.49 -0.64
CA ALA A 47 -5.55 -2.26 -0.95
C ALA A 47 -4.91 -1.29 0.07
N THR A 48 -5.59 -0.19 0.37
CA THR A 48 -5.13 0.80 1.37
C THR A 48 -4.92 0.16 2.75
N ALA A 49 -5.90 -0.64 3.19
CA ALA A 49 -5.82 -1.35 4.47
C ALA A 49 -4.69 -2.38 4.47
N ALA A 50 -4.52 -3.12 3.37
CA ALA A 50 -3.45 -4.10 3.23
C ALA A 50 -2.06 -3.45 3.32
N VAL A 51 -1.82 -2.33 2.61
CA VAL A 51 -0.55 -1.59 2.68
C VAL A 51 -0.27 -1.16 4.11
N ARG A 52 -1.21 -0.46 4.75
CA ARG A 52 -1.00 0.07 6.12
C ARG A 52 -0.79 -1.04 7.15
N SER A 53 -1.54 -2.15 7.04
CA SER A 53 -1.38 -3.31 7.90
C SER A 53 -0.02 -3.98 7.70
N ALA A 54 0.44 -4.09 6.46
CA ALA A 54 1.73 -4.69 6.16
C ALA A 54 2.90 -3.80 6.64
N LEU A 55 2.80 -2.47 6.47
CA LEU A 55 3.79 -1.54 7.01
C LEU A 55 3.85 -1.54 8.54
N LEU A 56 2.74 -1.82 9.24
CA LEU A 56 2.76 -2.05 10.68
C LEU A 56 3.61 -3.28 11.03
N ASN A 57 3.45 -4.39 10.30
CA ASN A 57 4.25 -5.60 10.50
C ASN A 57 5.74 -5.37 10.19
N VAL A 58 6.07 -4.58 9.16
CA VAL A 58 7.45 -4.13 8.89
C VAL A 58 8.03 -3.44 10.11
N ARG A 59 7.36 -2.41 10.63
CA ARG A 59 7.85 -1.60 11.76
C ARG A 59 8.01 -2.42 13.04
N ILE A 60 7.10 -3.37 13.30
CA ILE A 60 7.22 -4.31 14.42
C ILE A 60 8.52 -5.13 14.30
N ASN A 61 8.82 -5.68 13.12
CA ASN A 61 10.04 -6.46 12.92
C ASN A 61 11.31 -5.59 13.03
N LEU A 62 11.29 -4.36 12.50
CA LEU A 62 12.41 -3.42 12.60
C LEU A 62 12.77 -3.08 14.05
N ALA A 63 11.78 -3.01 14.95
CA ALA A 63 12.01 -2.73 16.37
C ALA A 63 12.90 -3.78 17.08
N TYR A 64 12.99 -5.00 16.54
CA TYR A 64 13.82 -6.09 17.07
C TYR A 64 15.16 -6.24 16.34
N MET A 65 15.42 -5.47 15.29
CA MET A 65 16.68 -5.53 14.53
C MET A 65 17.79 -4.72 15.22
N ARG A 66 19.02 -5.23 15.13
CA ARG A 66 20.22 -4.58 15.71
C ARG A 66 20.98 -3.71 14.72
N ASP A 67 20.90 -4.03 13.43
CA ASP A 67 21.59 -3.28 12.38
C ASP A 67 20.86 -1.95 12.12
N ARG A 68 21.48 -0.85 12.56
CA ARG A 68 20.87 0.48 12.50
C ARG A 68 20.80 1.05 11.10
N ALA A 69 21.80 0.78 10.25
CA ALA A 69 21.80 1.27 8.87
C ALA A 69 20.66 0.63 8.08
N MET A 70 20.49 -0.68 8.27
CA MET A 70 19.42 -1.45 7.67
C MET A 70 18.03 -1.05 8.17
N VAL A 71 17.87 -0.80 9.48
CA VAL A 71 16.60 -0.29 10.02
C VAL A 71 16.25 1.07 9.42
N GLU A 72 17.23 1.97 9.27
CA GLU A 72 16.99 3.29 8.69
C GLU A 72 16.59 3.21 7.21
N GLU A 73 17.23 2.34 6.43
CA GLU A 73 16.88 2.12 5.02
C GLU A 73 15.44 1.59 4.88
N MET A 74 15.08 0.59 5.67
CA MET A 74 13.75 -0.05 5.63
C MET A 74 12.66 0.89 6.13
N GLU A 75 12.93 1.73 7.14
CA GLU A 75 11.96 2.73 7.61
C GLU A 75 11.74 3.82 6.56
N LYS A 76 12.80 4.27 5.87
CA LYS A 76 12.66 5.21 4.74
C LYS A 76 11.79 4.64 3.63
N ALA A 77 11.99 3.36 3.27
CA ALA A 77 11.16 2.67 2.30
C ALA A 77 9.70 2.56 2.78
N ALA A 78 9.47 2.20 4.04
CA ALA A 78 8.14 2.10 4.63
C ALA A 78 7.40 3.46 4.63
N CYS A 79 8.08 4.55 4.98
CA CYS A 79 7.51 5.90 4.90
C CYS A 79 7.15 6.28 3.46
N ALA A 80 8.03 6.01 2.50
CA ALA A 80 7.77 6.29 1.09
C ALA A 80 6.56 5.50 0.55
N LEU A 81 6.36 4.25 1.00
CA LEU A 81 5.19 3.44 0.67
C LEU A 81 3.91 4.01 1.31
N ASP A 82 3.95 4.45 2.56
CA ASP A 82 2.78 5.02 3.25
C ASP A 82 2.31 6.34 2.62
N GLU A 83 3.26 7.19 2.23
CA GLU A 83 2.98 8.43 1.48
C GLU A 83 2.37 8.14 0.10
N GLN A 84 2.91 7.15 -0.62
CA GLN A 84 2.34 6.70 -1.89
C GLN A 84 0.93 6.16 -1.71
N CYS A 85 0.71 5.34 -0.68
CA CYS A 85 -0.60 4.77 -0.35
C CYS A 85 -1.63 5.86 -0.11
N THR A 86 -1.28 6.87 0.69
CA THR A 86 -2.15 8.02 0.97
C THR A 86 -2.54 8.74 -0.33
N ARG A 87 -1.56 9.14 -1.15
CA ARG A 87 -1.84 9.85 -2.42
C ARG A 87 -2.68 9.02 -3.40
N LEU A 88 -2.35 7.74 -3.56
CA LEU A 88 -3.01 6.88 -4.55
C LEU A 88 -4.41 6.46 -4.09
N SER A 89 -4.59 6.17 -2.81
CA SER A 89 -5.91 5.84 -2.26
C SER A 89 -6.89 7.02 -2.39
N GLU A 90 -6.46 8.24 -2.07
CA GLU A 90 -7.26 9.46 -2.25
C GLU A 90 -7.66 9.65 -3.72
N ARG A 91 -6.70 9.48 -4.63
CA ARG A 91 -6.95 9.57 -6.08
C ARG A 91 -7.92 8.50 -6.56
N ALA A 92 -7.74 7.24 -6.14
CA ALA A 92 -8.61 6.13 -6.54
C ALA A 92 -10.06 6.33 -6.04
N VAL A 93 -10.24 6.74 -4.78
CA VAL A 93 -11.56 7.01 -4.19
C VAL A 93 -12.21 8.22 -4.83
N SER A 94 -11.46 9.30 -5.09
CA SER A 94 -11.98 10.49 -5.77
C SER A 94 -12.45 10.19 -7.20
N ALA A 95 -11.68 9.40 -7.96
CA ALA A 95 -12.06 8.96 -9.30
C ALA A 95 -13.35 8.13 -9.30
N VAL A 96 -13.60 7.37 -8.23
CA VAL A 96 -14.87 6.65 -8.05
C VAL A 96 -16.02 7.62 -7.75
N ALA A 97 -15.82 8.53 -6.80
CA ALA A 97 -16.86 9.48 -6.37
C ALA A 97 -17.39 10.32 -7.54
N GLN A 98 -16.51 10.80 -8.43
CA GLN A 98 -16.88 11.61 -9.60
C GLN A 98 -17.75 10.88 -10.64
N ARG A 99 -17.82 9.55 -10.62
CA ARG A 99 -18.59 8.76 -11.60
C ARG A 99 -19.92 8.23 -11.06
N ILE A 100 -20.06 8.20 -9.73
CA ILE A 100 -21.29 7.77 -9.05
C ILE A 100 -22.22 8.96 -8.80
N SER A 101 -21.67 10.17 -8.60
CA SER A 101 -22.43 11.43 -8.62
C SER A 101 -23.03 11.71 -10.00
#